data_AF-A0A2D4N8L6-F1
#
_entry.id   AF-A0A2D4N8L6-F1
#
_cell.length_a   1.000
_cell.length_b   1.000
_cell.length_c   1.000
_cell.angle_alpha   90.00
_cell.angle_beta   90.00
_cell.angle_gamma   90.00
#
_symmetry.space_group_name_H-M   'P 1'
#
loop_
_entity.id
_entity.type
_entity.pdbx_description
1 polymer ?
#
loop_
_entity_poly.entity_id
_entity_poly.type
_entity_poly.pdbx_seq_one_letter_code
_entity_poly.pdbx_strand_id
1 'polypeptide(L)'
;ECSGAPNFTCLCDLGWTTELITGATPPPSGVQCNLDCGCHFHSTCNVKGPSFCDECQNWTHGERCHLCRPGSYGNATTQSGCRQCACNEHGLEEMGYCHSATGACYCTPPTEGLHCERCAPGYSGDPRNGGICYQECVGRTLLLNLSSSSSLSSQRAGGPLANGLSYCVWVLSTGADIQPCRPEQSCPTITLTIHPDTL
;
A
#
# COMPACT_ATOMS: atom_id res chain seq x y z
N GLU A 1 -8.17 -32.57 14.86
CA GLU A 1 -8.13 -32.42 16.35
C GLU A 1 -9.42 -32.92 17.01
N CYS A 2 -9.55 -32.95 18.35
CA CYS A 2 -10.83 -33.23 19.03
C CYS A 2 -11.44 -31.93 19.58
N SER A 3 -12.77 -31.83 19.53
CA SER A 3 -13.50 -30.76 20.20
C SER A 3 -13.34 -30.88 21.72
N GLY A 4 -13.41 -29.76 22.41
CA GLY A 4 -13.33 -29.73 23.87
C GLY A 4 -14.53 -30.39 24.55
N ALA A 5 -14.47 -30.46 25.88
CA ALA A 5 -15.62 -30.82 26.70
C ALA A 5 -16.82 -29.91 26.37
N PRO A 6 -18.07 -30.44 26.42
CA PRO A 6 -18.44 -31.79 26.84
C PRO A 6 -18.50 -32.84 25.71
N ASN A 7 -18.31 -32.44 24.44
CA ASN A 7 -18.70 -33.28 23.30
C ASN A 7 -17.57 -34.16 22.74
N PHE A 8 -16.29 -33.81 22.92
CA PHE A 8 -15.12 -34.63 22.54
C PHE A 8 -15.20 -35.29 21.15
N THR A 9 -15.75 -34.58 20.17
CA THR A 9 -15.92 -35.03 18.79
C THR A 9 -14.68 -34.76 17.96
N CYS A 10 -14.28 -35.71 17.10
CA CYS A 10 -13.21 -35.50 16.14
C CYS A 10 -13.58 -34.40 15.13
N LEU A 11 -12.67 -33.44 14.94
CA LEU A 11 -12.71 -32.36 13.97
C LEU A 11 -11.61 -32.61 12.93
N CYS A 12 -11.97 -32.48 11.66
CA CYS A 12 -11.00 -32.60 10.59
C CYS A 12 -10.09 -31.38 10.50
N ASP A 13 -8.84 -31.62 10.16
CA ASP A 13 -7.90 -30.55 9.85
C ASP A 13 -8.31 -29.87 8.54
N LEU A 14 -7.83 -28.64 8.31
CA LEU A 14 -8.18 -27.84 7.15
C LEU A 14 -7.91 -28.61 5.84
N GLY A 15 -8.88 -28.62 4.92
CA GLY A 15 -8.82 -29.37 3.67
C GLY A 15 -9.25 -30.83 3.75
N TRP A 16 -9.55 -31.37 4.94
CA TRP A 16 -10.01 -32.75 5.11
C TRP A 16 -11.47 -32.82 5.52
N THR A 17 -12.16 -33.85 5.04
CA THR A 17 -13.54 -34.16 5.41
C THR A 17 -13.77 -35.67 5.46
N THR A 18 -14.96 -36.10 5.86
CA THR A 18 -15.39 -37.50 5.81
C THR A 18 -16.38 -37.68 4.66
N GLU A 19 -16.42 -38.86 4.05
CA GLU A 19 -17.47 -39.21 3.08
C GLU A 19 -18.86 -39.14 3.74
N LEU A 20 -19.53 -38.00 3.62
CA LEU A 20 -20.92 -37.84 4.04
C LEU A 20 -21.80 -38.46 2.95
N ILE A 21 -22.30 -39.66 3.22
CA ILE A 21 -23.40 -40.24 2.44
C ILE A 21 -24.58 -39.29 2.61
N THR A 22 -25.00 -38.67 1.51
CA THR A 22 -26.06 -37.65 1.47
C THR A 22 -27.29 -38.10 2.27
N GLY A 23 -27.56 -37.43 3.40
CA GLY A 23 -28.75 -37.65 4.23
C GLY A 23 -28.62 -38.64 5.39
N ALA A 24 -27.44 -39.20 5.67
CA ALA A 24 -27.25 -40.14 6.79
C ALA A 24 -26.76 -39.43 8.06
N THR A 25 -27.31 -39.85 9.20
CA THR A 25 -26.68 -39.69 10.53
C THR A 25 -25.19 -40.03 10.48
N PRO A 26 -24.32 -39.39 11.28
CA PRO A 26 -22.89 -39.66 11.28
C PRO A 26 -22.65 -41.17 11.33
N PRO A 27 -21.73 -41.71 10.51
CA PRO A 27 -21.49 -43.13 10.46
C PRO A 27 -21.16 -43.65 11.87
N PRO A 28 -21.57 -44.88 12.22
CA PRO A 28 -21.34 -45.46 13.56
C PRO A 28 -19.86 -45.50 13.95
N SER A 29 -18.96 -45.34 12.98
CA SER A 29 -17.50 -45.35 13.11
C SER A 29 -16.88 -43.99 13.46
N GLY A 30 -17.65 -42.89 13.54
CA GLY A 30 -17.14 -41.55 13.83
C GLY A 30 -16.54 -40.80 12.61
N VAL A 31 -16.00 -39.60 12.85
CA VAL A 31 -15.39 -38.73 11.82
C VAL A 31 -14.01 -39.27 11.45
N GLN A 32 -13.76 -39.55 10.16
CA GLN A 32 -12.53 -40.22 9.68
C GLN A 32 -11.52 -39.27 9.03
N CYS A 33 -11.97 -38.15 8.45
CA CYS A 33 -11.11 -37.12 7.85
C CYS A 33 -10.14 -37.65 6.77
N ASN A 34 -10.58 -38.62 5.97
CA ASN A 34 -9.79 -39.30 4.95
C ASN A 34 -10.06 -38.81 3.52
N LEU A 35 -11.00 -37.88 3.35
CA LEU A 35 -11.37 -37.32 2.05
C LEU A 35 -10.82 -35.90 1.91
N ASP A 36 -10.03 -35.65 0.87
CA ASP A 36 -9.55 -34.31 0.53
C ASP A 36 -10.70 -33.49 -0.08
N CYS A 37 -10.91 -32.29 0.46
CA CYS A 37 -11.87 -31.31 -0.04
C CYS A 37 -11.50 -30.79 -1.44
N GLY A 38 -10.24 -30.90 -1.87
CA GLY A 38 -9.73 -30.30 -3.09
C GLY A 38 -9.55 -28.78 -2.99
N CYS A 39 -9.38 -28.27 -1.76
CA CYS A 39 -9.24 -26.84 -1.46
C CYS A 39 -7.78 -26.40 -1.25
N HIS A 40 -6.82 -27.22 -1.70
CA HIS A 40 -5.38 -27.02 -1.48
C HIS A 40 -5.01 -26.72 -0.02
N PHE A 41 -5.75 -27.31 0.93
CA PHE A 41 -5.59 -27.09 2.36
C PHE A 41 -5.75 -25.61 2.80
N HIS A 42 -6.53 -24.83 2.05
CA HIS A 42 -6.81 -23.42 2.36
C HIS A 42 -8.27 -23.16 2.74
N SER A 43 -9.12 -24.19 2.80
CA SER A 43 -10.50 -24.04 3.23
C SER A 43 -11.06 -25.36 3.74
N THR A 44 -12.17 -25.27 4.48
CA THR A 44 -13.04 -26.41 4.75
C THR A 44 -14.02 -26.61 3.60
N CYS A 45 -14.73 -27.73 3.60
CA CYS A 45 -15.80 -28.02 2.64
C CYS A 45 -17.04 -28.60 3.35
N ASN A 46 -17.34 -28.07 4.53
CA ASN A 46 -18.36 -28.61 5.43
C ASN A 46 -19.78 -28.24 5.00
N VAL A 47 -19.95 -27.13 4.27
CA VAL A 47 -21.28 -26.62 3.90
C VAL A 47 -21.78 -27.29 2.61
N LYS A 48 -20.92 -27.31 1.58
CA LYS A 48 -21.28 -27.78 0.23
C LYS A 48 -20.73 -29.16 -0.12
N GLY A 49 -19.82 -29.68 0.71
CA GLY A 49 -19.15 -30.95 0.48
C GLY A 49 -17.92 -30.83 -0.42
N PRO A 50 -17.26 -31.96 -0.72
CA PRO A 50 -16.00 -32.02 -1.47
C PRO A 50 -16.07 -31.27 -2.80
N SER A 51 -14.95 -30.70 -3.23
CA SER A 51 -14.81 -29.83 -4.42
C SER A 51 -15.44 -28.43 -4.31
N PHE A 52 -16.18 -28.14 -3.24
CA PHE A 52 -16.77 -26.82 -2.99
C PHE A 52 -16.21 -26.24 -1.68
N CYS A 53 -15.25 -25.34 -1.82
CA CYS A 53 -14.61 -24.69 -0.67
C CYS A 53 -15.56 -23.67 -0.02
N ASP A 54 -15.52 -23.60 1.31
CA ASP A 54 -16.36 -22.70 2.10
C ASP A 54 -15.81 -21.26 2.03
N GLU A 55 -14.77 -20.95 2.81
CA GLU A 55 -14.06 -19.67 2.80
C GLU A 55 -12.55 -19.90 2.65
N CYS A 56 -11.95 -19.35 1.59
CA CYS A 56 -10.52 -19.50 1.33
C CYS A 56 -9.67 -18.64 2.30
N GLN A 57 -8.70 -19.26 2.95
CA GLN A 57 -7.77 -18.66 3.91
C GLN A 57 -6.38 -18.42 3.28
N ASN A 58 -5.40 -18.00 4.08
CA ASN A 58 -4.00 -17.81 3.68
C ASN A 58 -3.79 -16.99 2.39
N TRP A 59 -4.54 -15.89 2.23
CA TRP A 59 -4.48 -15.03 1.04
C TRP A 59 -4.84 -15.74 -0.26
N THR A 60 -5.61 -16.83 -0.21
CA THR A 60 -6.05 -17.55 -1.41
C THR A 60 -7.50 -17.24 -1.79
N HIS A 61 -7.84 -17.48 -3.05
CA HIS A 61 -9.15 -17.28 -3.64
C HIS A 61 -9.35 -18.23 -4.83
N GLY A 62 -10.51 -18.14 -5.48
CA GLY A 62 -11.01 -19.06 -6.50
C GLY A 62 -11.86 -20.16 -5.87
N GLU A 63 -12.62 -20.87 -6.69
CA GLU A 63 -13.54 -21.92 -6.24
C GLU A 63 -12.87 -23.04 -5.44
N ARG A 64 -11.57 -23.25 -5.69
CA ARG A 64 -10.73 -24.26 -5.03
C ARG A 64 -9.59 -23.67 -4.21
N CYS A 65 -9.60 -22.37 -3.95
CA CYS A 65 -8.51 -21.69 -3.22
C CYS A 65 -7.12 -21.88 -3.87
N HIS A 66 -7.08 -21.93 -5.21
CA HIS A 66 -5.88 -22.23 -5.99
C HIS A 66 -5.20 -20.97 -6.55
N LEU A 67 -5.76 -19.79 -6.30
CA LEU A 67 -5.23 -18.50 -6.75
C LEU A 67 -4.84 -17.65 -5.54
N CYS A 68 -3.86 -16.78 -5.70
CA CYS A 68 -3.57 -15.74 -4.71
C CYS A 68 -4.55 -14.57 -4.87
N ARG A 69 -5.03 -14.02 -3.76
CA ARG A 69 -5.87 -12.82 -3.72
C ARG A 69 -5.09 -11.60 -4.22
N PRO A 70 -5.76 -10.58 -4.81
CA PRO A 70 -5.17 -9.27 -4.99
C PRO A 70 -4.52 -8.77 -3.70
N GLY A 71 -3.33 -8.17 -3.80
CA GLY A 71 -2.51 -7.82 -2.62
C GLY A 71 -1.64 -8.98 -2.11
N SER A 72 -1.56 -10.10 -2.83
CA SER A 72 -0.63 -11.20 -2.53
C SER A 72 -0.05 -11.84 -3.81
N TYR A 73 1.07 -12.54 -3.65
CA TYR A 73 1.79 -13.18 -4.75
C TYR A 73 2.34 -14.56 -4.33
N GLY A 74 2.60 -15.42 -5.31
CA GLY A 74 3.17 -16.75 -5.11
C GLY A 74 2.36 -17.84 -5.80
N ASN A 75 2.34 -19.03 -5.20
CA ASN A 75 1.62 -20.17 -5.74
C ASN A 75 0.88 -20.89 -4.62
N ALA A 76 -0.44 -20.69 -4.58
CA ALA A 76 -1.36 -21.27 -3.61
C ALA A 76 -1.35 -22.82 -3.58
N THR A 77 -0.92 -23.47 -4.66
CA THR A 77 -0.93 -24.95 -4.74
C THR A 77 0.34 -25.60 -4.18
N THR A 78 1.29 -24.79 -3.73
CA THR A 78 2.60 -25.23 -3.23
C THR A 78 2.75 -24.93 -1.76
N GLN A 79 3.70 -25.59 -1.10
CA GLN A 79 4.00 -25.33 0.31
C GLN A 79 4.37 -23.87 0.60
N SER A 80 4.92 -23.13 -0.38
CA SER A 80 5.21 -21.71 -0.22
C SER A 80 3.96 -20.82 -0.15
N GLY A 81 2.84 -21.28 -0.69
CA GLY A 81 1.55 -20.58 -0.66
C GLY A 81 1.58 -19.17 -1.27
N CYS A 82 0.66 -18.34 -0.78
CA CYS A 82 0.56 -16.92 -1.12
C CYS A 82 1.16 -16.06 0.00
N ARG A 83 1.86 -14.99 -0.39
CA ARG A 83 2.49 -14.03 0.51
C ARG A 83 1.97 -12.64 0.19
N GLN A 84 1.72 -11.86 1.23
CA GLN A 84 1.26 -10.48 1.07
C GLN A 84 2.28 -9.64 0.29
N CYS A 85 1.81 -8.77 -0.59
CA CYS A 85 2.65 -7.79 -1.27
C CYS A 85 3.27 -6.83 -0.25
N ALA A 86 4.54 -6.48 -0.43
CA ALA A 86 5.26 -5.51 0.40
C ALA A 86 5.50 -4.23 -0.40
N CYS A 87 4.45 -3.45 -0.66
CA CYS A 87 4.50 -2.27 -1.53
C CYS A 87 4.63 -0.93 -0.80
N ASN A 88 5.09 -0.94 0.46
CA ASN A 88 5.22 0.25 1.30
C ASN A 88 3.93 1.11 1.36
N GLU A 89 2.75 0.49 1.24
CA GLU A 89 1.44 1.17 1.20
C GLU A 89 1.20 2.03 -0.05
N HIS A 90 2.06 1.90 -1.07
CA HIS A 90 1.98 2.61 -2.34
C HIS A 90 1.67 1.68 -3.53
N GLY A 91 0.94 0.58 -3.30
CA GLY A 91 0.49 -0.31 -4.39
C GLY A 91 -0.81 0.18 -5.03
N LEU A 92 -0.89 0.16 -6.36
CA LEU A 92 -2.09 0.45 -7.14
C LEU A 92 -3.13 -0.68 -6.97
N GLU A 93 -4.23 -0.38 -6.28
CA GLU A 93 -5.29 -1.35 -5.99
C GLU A 93 -5.95 -1.89 -7.27
N GLU A 94 -6.14 -1.05 -8.28
CA GLU A 94 -6.79 -1.40 -9.54
C GLU A 94 -6.00 -2.44 -10.35
N MET A 95 -4.69 -2.54 -10.10
CA MET A 95 -3.81 -3.57 -10.68
C MET A 95 -3.53 -4.73 -9.71
N GLY A 96 -4.18 -4.74 -8.55
CA GLY A 96 -4.00 -5.78 -7.52
C GLY A 96 -2.75 -5.60 -6.66
N TYR A 97 -2.24 -4.37 -6.53
CA TYR A 97 -1.09 -3.92 -5.73
C TYR A 97 0.27 -4.42 -6.21
N CYS A 98 0.42 -5.71 -6.52
CA CYS A 98 1.66 -6.28 -7.05
C CYS A 98 1.42 -7.43 -8.04
N HIS A 99 2.44 -7.75 -8.82
CA HIS A 99 2.41 -8.83 -9.79
C HIS A 99 2.32 -10.19 -9.08
N SER A 100 1.29 -10.98 -9.41
CA SER A 100 0.88 -12.18 -8.68
C SER A 100 1.92 -13.31 -8.62
N ALA A 101 2.88 -13.36 -9.54
CA ALA A 101 3.94 -14.37 -9.52
C ALA A 101 5.24 -13.89 -8.87
N THR A 102 5.58 -12.61 -9.01
CA THR A 102 6.92 -12.08 -8.67
C THR A 102 6.92 -11.24 -7.41
N GLY A 103 5.77 -10.67 -7.04
CA GLY A 103 5.66 -9.72 -5.92
C GLY A 103 6.12 -8.30 -6.25
N ALA A 104 6.47 -8.01 -7.51
CA ALA A 104 6.85 -6.67 -7.95
C ALA A 104 5.65 -5.73 -7.90
N CYS A 105 5.78 -4.62 -7.19
CA CYS A 105 4.68 -3.70 -6.94
C CYS A 105 4.35 -2.82 -8.14
N TYR A 106 3.06 -2.54 -8.31
CA TYR A 106 2.58 -1.51 -9.22
C TYR A 106 2.49 -0.20 -8.43
N CYS A 107 3.51 0.64 -8.49
CA CYS A 107 3.62 1.78 -7.59
C CYS A 107 2.69 2.94 -7.95
N THR A 108 2.04 3.54 -6.94
CA THR A 108 1.33 4.80 -7.08
C THR A 108 2.34 5.95 -7.20
N PRO A 109 2.20 6.85 -8.19
CA PRO A 109 3.02 8.04 -8.26
C PRO A 109 2.85 8.89 -6.98
N PRO A 110 3.92 9.54 -6.47
CA PRO A 110 5.24 9.66 -7.06
C PRO A 110 6.29 8.70 -6.45
N THR A 111 5.95 7.42 -6.30
CA THR A 111 6.87 6.37 -5.81
C THR A 111 7.29 5.41 -6.91
N GLU A 112 8.45 4.77 -6.76
CA GLU A 112 8.98 3.77 -7.67
C GLU A 112 9.83 2.71 -6.93
N GLY A 113 10.38 1.75 -7.68
CA GLY A 113 11.15 0.63 -7.13
C GLY A 113 10.36 -0.69 -7.16
N LEU A 114 11.01 -1.78 -6.75
CA LEU A 114 10.36 -3.11 -6.75
C LEU A 114 9.24 -3.19 -5.71
N HIS A 115 9.39 -2.43 -4.62
CA HIS A 115 8.53 -2.40 -3.46
C HIS A 115 8.00 -0.99 -3.17
N CYS A 116 8.09 -0.07 -4.14
CA CYS A 116 7.76 1.34 -3.97
C CYS A 116 8.59 2.00 -2.86
N GLU A 117 9.85 1.56 -2.72
CA GLU A 117 10.72 1.94 -1.60
C GLU A 117 11.49 3.25 -1.84
N ARG A 118 11.35 3.88 -3.01
CA ARG A 118 12.02 5.14 -3.35
C ARG A 118 11.08 6.12 -4.05
N CYS A 119 11.41 7.39 -3.95
CA CYS A 119 10.72 8.43 -4.71
C CYS A 119 11.14 8.40 -6.18
N ALA A 120 10.19 8.68 -7.07
CA ALA A 120 10.46 8.85 -8.49
C ALA A 120 11.44 10.01 -8.75
N PRO A 121 12.16 10.04 -9.89
CA PRO A 121 13.05 11.13 -10.24
C PRO A 121 12.37 12.51 -10.15
N GLY A 122 13.04 13.47 -9.49
CA GLY A 122 12.47 14.79 -9.23
C GLY A 122 11.58 14.86 -7.99
N TYR A 123 11.55 13.80 -7.17
CA TYR A 123 10.94 13.77 -5.85
C TYR A 123 11.96 13.33 -4.80
N SER A 124 11.78 13.79 -3.56
CA SER A 124 12.64 13.47 -2.41
C SER A 124 11.80 13.26 -1.14
N GLY A 125 12.31 12.45 -0.22
CA GLY A 125 11.56 11.99 0.96
C GLY A 125 11.84 10.52 1.26
N ASP A 126 11.03 9.93 2.12
CA ASP A 126 11.04 8.50 2.44
C ASP A 126 9.61 7.95 2.25
N PRO A 127 9.33 7.15 1.21
CA PRO A 127 8.01 6.58 0.96
C PRO A 127 7.75 5.28 1.74
N ARG A 128 8.69 4.80 2.55
CA ARG A 128 8.50 3.51 3.22
C ARG A 128 7.42 3.59 4.30
N ASN A 129 6.63 2.53 4.43
CA ASN A 129 5.52 2.42 5.39
C ASN A 129 4.51 3.59 5.29
N GLY A 130 4.00 3.87 4.08
CA GLY A 130 3.04 4.96 3.87
C GLY A 130 3.65 6.35 3.98
N GLY A 131 4.98 6.44 3.79
CA GLY A 131 5.71 7.69 3.79
C GLY A 131 5.35 8.56 2.58
N ILE A 132 5.92 9.76 2.50
CA ILE A 132 5.54 10.74 1.48
C ILE A 132 6.77 11.19 0.70
N CYS A 133 6.59 11.25 -0.62
CA CYS A 133 7.53 11.82 -1.56
C CYS A 133 7.10 13.25 -1.91
N TYR A 134 7.98 14.21 -1.63
CA TYR A 134 7.77 15.61 -1.95
C TYR A 134 8.44 15.95 -3.27
N GLN A 135 7.81 16.80 -4.07
CA GLN A 135 8.43 17.26 -5.30
C GLN A 135 9.72 18.04 -4.98
N GLU A 136 10.81 17.75 -5.68
CA GLU A 136 12.04 18.51 -5.54
C GLU A 136 11.80 19.98 -5.91
N CYS A 137 12.34 20.88 -5.10
CA CYS A 137 12.30 22.31 -5.41
C CYS A 137 13.12 22.59 -6.68
N VAL A 138 12.41 22.90 -7.76
CA VAL A 138 12.99 23.44 -9.00
C VAL A 138 13.02 24.96 -8.92
N GLY A 139 14.22 25.53 -9.07
CA GLY A 139 14.36 26.97 -9.21
C GLY A 139 13.70 27.44 -10.50
N ARG A 140 12.70 28.30 -10.37
CA ARG A 140 12.11 29.01 -11.51
C ARG A 140 13.01 30.22 -11.87
N THR A 141 12.86 30.85 -13.02
CA THR A 141 13.68 32.04 -13.37
C THR A 141 12.93 33.31 -13.04
N LEU A 142 13.63 34.34 -12.54
CA LEU A 142 13.06 35.65 -12.21
C LEU A 142 12.65 36.40 -13.47
N LEU A 143 11.40 36.88 -13.53
CA LEU A 143 10.92 37.75 -14.60
C LEU A 143 11.57 39.13 -14.46
N LEU A 144 12.41 39.51 -15.43
CA LEU A 144 13.15 40.79 -15.41
C LEU A 144 12.30 42.00 -15.86
N ASN A 145 11.04 41.77 -16.27
CA ASN A 145 10.09 42.81 -16.68
C ASN A 145 8.71 42.55 -16.04
N LEU A 146 8.57 42.91 -14.77
CA LEU A 146 7.28 42.90 -14.08
C LEU A 146 6.57 44.24 -14.30
N SER A 147 5.84 44.36 -15.40
CA SER A 147 4.79 45.38 -15.52
C SER A 147 3.64 44.96 -14.61
N SER A 148 3.69 45.36 -13.33
CA SER A 148 2.57 45.35 -12.37
C SER A 148 1.64 44.13 -12.44
N SER A 149 2.19 42.89 -12.35
CA SER A 149 1.53 41.66 -11.84
C SER A 149 2.27 40.39 -12.31
N SER A 150 3.27 39.89 -11.58
CA SER A 150 3.78 38.52 -11.79
C SER A 150 4.51 37.93 -10.57
N SER A 151 4.55 36.60 -10.48
CA SER A 151 5.04 35.77 -9.35
C SER A 151 6.49 35.28 -9.52
N LEU A 152 7.17 34.95 -8.41
CA LEU A 152 8.65 34.82 -8.27
C LEU A 152 9.12 33.39 -7.87
N SER A 153 10.44 33.16 -7.78
CA SER A 153 11.16 31.85 -7.83
C SER A 153 11.77 31.28 -6.51
N SER A 154 12.03 29.96 -6.47
CA SER A 154 12.55 29.14 -5.36
C SER A 154 14.06 28.80 -5.46
N GLN A 155 14.72 28.60 -4.31
CA GLN A 155 16.11 28.12 -4.19
C GLN A 155 16.15 26.79 -3.42
N ARG A 156 17.05 25.89 -3.81
CA ARG A 156 17.20 24.56 -3.19
C ARG A 156 17.87 24.70 -1.82
N ALA A 157 17.11 24.63 -0.73
CA ALA A 157 17.64 24.52 0.62
C ALA A 157 17.67 23.05 1.02
N GLY A 158 18.86 22.48 1.19
CA GLY A 158 19.01 21.15 1.76
C GLY A 158 18.49 21.16 3.20
N GLY A 159 17.34 20.53 3.44
CA GLY A 159 16.83 20.33 4.78
C GLY A 159 17.78 19.40 5.55
N PRO A 160 18.36 19.84 6.67
CA PRO A 160 19.05 18.94 7.57
C PRO A 160 17.97 18.31 8.43
N LEU A 161 17.50 17.10 8.12
CA LEU A 161 17.13 16.08 9.12
C LEU A 161 16.56 14.84 8.43
N ALA A 162 16.85 13.69 9.03
CA ALA A 162 16.31 12.39 8.66
C ALA A 162 14.77 12.25 8.81
N ASN A 163 14.06 13.30 9.27
CA ASN A 163 12.61 13.35 9.54
C ASN A 163 11.99 14.76 9.30
N GLY A 164 12.64 15.64 8.52
CA GLY A 164 12.17 17.01 8.30
C GLY A 164 11.29 17.15 7.04
N LEU A 165 10.19 17.93 7.13
CA LEU A 165 9.41 18.35 5.96
C LEU A 165 10.31 19.12 4.98
N SER A 166 10.31 18.76 3.69
CA SER A 166 10.94 19.57 2.64
C SER A 166 9.98 20.66 2.19
N TYR A 167 10.33 21.91 2.48
CA TYR A 167 9.57 23.10 2.07
C TYR A 167 10.35 23.85 0.99
N CYS A 168 9.66 24.28 -0.07
CA CYS A 168 10.25 25.19 -1.05
C CYS A 168 10.16 26.62 -0.53
N VAL A 169 11.32 27.23 -0.28
CA VAL A 169 11.41 28.66 0.05
C VAL A 169 11.48 29.45 -1.24
N TRP A 170 10.64 30.49 -1.31
CA TRP A 170 10.70 31.53 -2.33
C TRP A 170 11.42 32.73 -1.72
N VAL A 171 12.58 33.11 -2.26
CA VAL A 171 13.36 34.25 -1.76
C VAL A 171 13.18 35.43 -2.71
N LEU A 172 12.59 36.51 -2.20
CA LEU A 172 12.47 37.77 -2.92
C LEU A 172 13.78 38.54 -2.77
N SER A 173 14.55 38.67 -3.85
CA SER A 173 15.69 39.59 -3.92
C SER A 173 15.24 40.89 -4.57
N THR A 174 15.49 42.00 -3.89
CA THR A 174 15.20 43.34 -4.39
C THR A 174 16.48 44.02 -4.86
N GLY A 175 16.36 44.89 -5.87
CA GLY A 175 17.49 45.61 -6.46
C GLY A 175 18.02 46.78 -5.62
N ALA A 176 19.07 47.43 -6.11
CA ALA A 176 19.92 48.37 -5.36
C ALA A 176 19.24 49.66 -4.83
N ASP A 177 18.00 49.96 -5.23
CA ASP A 177 17.30 51.21 -4.91
C ASP A 177 16.18 51.05 -3.85
N ILE A 178 16.35 50.16 -2.87
CA ILE A 178 15.51 50.19 -1.66
C ILE A 178 16.09 51.19 -0.66
N GLN A 179 15.43 52.34 -0.52
CA GLN A 179 15.66 53.21 0.63
C GLN A 179 14.86 52.70 1.84
N PRO A 180 15.43 52.75 3.06
CA PRO A 180 14.70 52.44 4.27
C PRO A 180 13.51 53.40 4.42
N CYS A 181 12.35 52.84 4.70
CA CYS A 181 11.15 53.59 5.02
C CYS A 181 11.40 54.58 6.15
N ARG A 182 11.08 55.85 5.93
CA ARG A 182 11.10 56.85 7.00
C ARG A 182 9.94 56.55 7.96
N PRO A 183 10.12 56.72 9.29
CA PRO A 183 9.11 56.36 10.29
C PRO A 183 7.77 57.10 10.14
N GLU A 184 7.70 58.15 9.31
CA GLU A 184 6.50 58.97 9.08
C GLU A 184 5.71 58.62 7.80
N GLN A 185 6.11 57.60 7.03
CA GLN A 185 5.41 57.20 5.79
C GLN A 185 4.83 55.78 5.89
N SER A 186 3.58 55.59 5.44
CA SER A 186 2.95 54.27 5.38
C SER A 186 3.58 53.43 4.28
N CYS A 187 4.49 52.55 4.66
CA CYS A 187 5.12 51.66 3.71
C CYS A 187 4.21 50.50 3.31
N PRO A 188 4.31 50.03 2.06
CA PRO A 188 3.55 48.88 1.61
C PRO A 188 4.02 47.64 2.38
N THR A 189 3.09 46.99 3.08
CA THR A 189 3.35 45.71 3.75
C THR A 189 3.41 44.60 2.70
N ILE A 190 4.55 43.90 2.63
CA ILE A 190 4.67 42.67 1.88
C ILE A 190 4.33 41.52 2.85
N THR A 191 3.19 40.88 2.65
CA THR A 191 2.80 39.69 3.42
C THR A 191 3.19 38.45 2.63
N LEU A 192 3.97 37.56 3.26
CA LEU A 192 4.32 36.25 2.71
C LEU A 192 3.50 35.17 3.42
N THR A 193 2.80 34.35 2.65
CA THR A 193 2.08 33.18 3.15
C THR A 193 2.75 31.93 2.62
N ILE A 194 3.23 31.07 3.53
CA ILE A 194 3.80 29.76 3.18
C ILE A 194 2.64 28.78 3.10
N HIS A 195 2.51 28.05 2.00
CA HIS A 195 1.59 26.93 1.88
C HIS A 195 2.42 25.67 1.62
N PRO A 196 2.12 24.55 2.29
CA PRO A 196 2.69 23.27 1.88
C PRO A 196 2.23 22.94 0.46
N ASP A 197 3.14 22.49 -0.41
CA ASP A 197 2.77 21.88 -1.68
C ASP A 197 2.15 20.51 -1.35
N THR A 198 0.84 20.50 -1.13
CA THR A 198 0.05 19.26 -1.06
C THR A 198 -0.60 19.06 -2.42
N LEU A 199 -0.19 18.00 -3.12
CA LEU A 199 -1.04 17.38 -4.15
C LEU A 199 -2.19 16.63 -3.47
#